data_AF-A0A7Y1V508-F1
#
_entry.id   AF-A0A7Y1V508-F1
#
_cell.length_a   1.000
_cell.length_b   1.000
_cell.length_c   1.000
_cell.angle_alpha   90.00
_cell.angle_beta   90.00
_cell.angle_gamma   90.00
#
_symmetry.space_group_name_H-M   'P 1'
#
loop_
_entity.id
_entity.type
_entity.pdbx_description
1 polymer ?
#
loop_
_entity_poly.entity_id
_entity_poly.type
_entity_poly.pdbx_seq_one_letter_code
_entity_poly.pdbx_strand_id
1 'polypeptide(L)' 'MDHIKGFNRDQLFFTSMDEMVPKDSFARIIDLFVDALPLKELGFLHMDLHTEGNEPYHPGDLLKMIIYGQLPNVVKTY' A
#
# COMPACT_ATOMS: atom_id res chain seq x y z
N MET A 1 -14.08 22.16 28.48
CA MET A 1 -12.83 22.14 27.69
C MET A 1 -12.24 20.75 27.87
N ASP A 2 -12.50 19.83 26.95
CA ASP A 2 -12.01 18.46 27.08
C ASP A 2 -10.55 18.38 26.64
N HIS A 3 -9.70 17.93 27.55
CA HIS A 3 -8.29 17.70 27.31
C HIS A 3 -8.13 16.35 26.63
N ILE A 4 -7.32 16.27 25.56
CA ILE A 4 -6.97 14.99 24.94
C ILE A 4 -6.13 14.21 25.96
N LYS A 5 -6.67 13.11 26.48
CA LYS A 5 -5.93 12.18 27.33
C LYS A 5 -4.97 11.35 26.47
N GLY A 6 -3.72 11.27 26.91
CA GLY A 6 -2.70 10.44 26.25
C GLY A 6 -2.96 8.95 26.41
N PHE A 7 -2.33 8.14 25.55
CA PHE A 7 -2.38 6.68 25.62
C PHE A 7 -1.41 6.12 26.68
N ASN A 8 -1.84 5.06 27.37
CA ASN A 8 -0.99 4.32 28.30
C ASN A 8 0.09 3.55 27.51
N ARG A 9 1.37 3.75 27.84
CA ARG A 9 2.51 3.18 27.10
C ARG A 9 2.81 1.72 27.47
N ASP A 10 2.25 1.21 28.57
CA ASP A 10 2.42 -0.16 29.07
C ASP A 10 1.31 -1.11 28.58
N GLN A 11 0.52 -0.70 27.58
CA GLN A 11 -0.51 -1.55 26.98
C GLN A 11 0.08 -2.41 25.84
N LEU A 12 -0.28 -3.68 25.82
CA LEU A 12 -0.07 -4.54 24.65
C LEU A 12 -1.14 -4.22 23.59
N PHE A 13 -0.74 -4.10 22.33
CA PHE A 13 -1.67 -4.02 21.20
C PHE A 13 -1.23 -4.95 20.08
N PHE A 14 -2.22 -5.56 19.42
CA PHE A 14 -2.02 -6.36 18.22
C PHE A 14 -2.89 -5.75 17.13
N THR A 15 -2.29 -5.43 15.99
CA THR A 15 -3.00 -4.97 14.80
C THR A 15 -2.28 -5.47 13.56
N SER A 16 -3.00 -5.63 12.46
CA SER A 16 -2.39 -5.85 11.16
C SER A 16 -2.02 -4.52 10.50
N MET A 17 -1.07 -4.54 9.57
CA MET A 17 -0.76 -3.34 8.77
C MET A 17 -1.98 -2.87 7.97
N ASP A 18 -2.86 -3.78 7.53
CA ASP A 18 -4.08 -3.43 6.79
C ASP A 18 -5.12 -2.72 7.68
N GLU A 19 -5.19 -3.07 8.97
CA GLU A 19 -6.06 -2.39 9.94
C GLU A 19 -5.60 -0.96 10.26
N MET A 20 -4.31 -0.66 10.04
CA MET A 20 -3.78 0.69 10.18
C MET A 20 -4.18 1.61 9.01
N VAL A 21 -4.70 1.05 7.91
CA VAL A 21 -5.14 1.81 6.74
C VAL A 21 -6.64 2.12 6.87
N PRO A 22 -7.06 3.40 6.86
CA PRO A 22 -8.48 3.77 6.90
C PRO A 22 -9.29 3.11 5.78
N LYS A 23 -10.58 2.82 6.03
CA LYS A 23 -11.46 2.16 5.05
C LYS A 23 -11.74 3.03 3.81
N ASP A 24 -11.70 4.34 4.01
CA ASP A 24 -11.87 5.40 3.01
C ASP A 24 -10.55 5.87 2.41
N SER A 25 -9.43 5.23 2.76
CA SER A 25 -8.13 5.59 2.23
C SER A 25 -8.07 5.37 0.73
N PHE A 26 -7.53 6.35 0.01
CA PHE A 26 -7.24 6.27 -1.41
C PHE A 26 -6.30 5.08 -1.76
N ALA A 27 -5.48 4.63 -0.80
CA ALA A 27 -4.67 3.42 -0.92
C ALA A 27 -5.47 2.20 -1.36
N ARG A 28 -6.68 2.01 -0.78
CA ARG A 28 -7.55 0.87 -1.11
C ARG A 28 -8.10 0.94 -2.53
N ILE A 29 -8.28 2.15 -3.06
CA ILE A 29 -8.70 2.36 -4.45
C ILE A 29 -7.57 2.00 -5.41
N ILE A 30 -6.33 2.38 -5.08
CA ILE A 30 -5.14 2.02 -5.86
C ILE A 30 -4.94 0.51 -5.86
N ASP A 31 -5.08 -0.13 -4.69
CA ASP A 31 -4.96 -1.59 -4.58
C ASP A 31 -5.97 -2.28 -5.49
N LEU A 32 -7.25 -1.93 -5.39
CA LEU A 32 -8.30 -2.48 -6.24
C LEU A 32 -8.03 -2.22 -7.73
N PHE A 33 -7.55 -1.03 -8.08
CA PHE A 33 -7.23 -0.66 -9.45
C PHE A 33 -6.09 -1.52 -10.01
N VAL A 34 -4.98 -1.63 -9.29
CA VAL A 34 -3.81 -2.40 -9.74
C VAL A 34 -4.11 -3.89 -9.80
N ASP A 35 -4.87 -4.41 -8.82
CA ASP A 35 -5.24 -5.82 -8.77
C ASP A 35 -6.20 -6.21 -9.91
N ALA A 36 -6.99 -5.27 -10.43
CA ALA A 36 -7.89 -5.49 -11.56
C ALA A 36 -7.21 -5.41 -12.94
N LEU A 37 -5.96 -4.91 -13.04
CA LEU A 37 -5.27 -4.74 -14.32
C LEU A 37 -4.68 -6.06 -14.83
N PRO A 38 -4.88 -6.42 -16.11
CA PRO A 38 -4.22 -7.56 -16.71
C PRO A 38 -2.75 -7.21 -17.03
N LEU A 39 -1.89 -7.21 -16.01
CA LEU A 39 -0.47 -6.80 -16.14
C LEU A 39 0.27 -7.57 -17.24
N LYS A 40 -0.04 -8.86 -17.43
CA LYS A 40 0.57 -9.67 -18.49
C LYS A 40 0.22 -9.17 -19.90
N GLU A 41 -1.02 -8.73 -20.11
CA GLU A 41 -1.50 -8.22 -21.41
C GLU A 41 -1.00 -6.79 -21.68
N LEU A 42 -0.79 -6.02 -20.63
CA LEU A 42 -0.22 -4.66 -20.69
C LEU A 42 1.28 -4.65 -21.02
N GLY A 43 1.91 -5.81 -21.21
CA GLY A 43 3.30 -5.93 -21.61
C GLY A 43 4.29 -5.93 -20.45
N PHE A 44 3.86 -6.23 -19.22
CA PHE A 44 4.79 -6.45 -18.11
C PHE A 44 5.55 -7.77 -18.32
N LEU A 45 6.83 -7.66 -18.68
CA LEU A 45 7.66 -8.78 -19.17
C LEU A 45 8.21 -9.71 -18.08
N HIS A 46 8.16 -9.32 -16.81
CA HIS A 46 8.82 -10.02 -15.69
C HIS A 46 7.82 -10.44 -14.60
N MET A 47 6.72 -11.09 -15.02
CA MET A 47 5.73 -11.65 -14.08
C MET A 47 6.14 -13.04 -13.55
N ASP A 48 7.04 -13.73 -14.26
CA ASP A 48 7.49 -15.06 -13.90
C ASP A 48 8.74 -14.99 -13.01
N LEU A 49 8.78 -15.80 -11.95
CA LEU A 49 9.91 -15.88 -11.04
C LEU A 49 11.10 -16.52 -11.76
N HIS A 50 12.25 -15.83 -11.74
CA HIS A 50 13.50 -16.43 -12.16
C HIS A 50 13.96 -17.47 -11.14
N THR A 51 14.46 -18.61 -11.64
CA THR A 51 14.91 -19.74 -10.81
C THR A 51 16.22 -19.48 -10.05
N GLU A 52 16.93 -18.40 -10.35
CA GLU A 52 18.23 -18.06 -9.75
C GLU A 52 18.28 -16.59 -9.35
N GLY A 53 18.78 -16.31 -8.14
CA GLY A 53 18.94 -14.96 -7.59
C GLY A 53 17.86 -14.56 -6.58
N ASN A 54 17.85 -13.28 -6.20
CA ASN A 54 16.79 -12.72 -5.35
C ASN A 54 15.50 -12.60 -6.16
N GLU A 55 14.37 -12.90 -5.52
CA GLU A 55 13.05 -12.74 -6.13
C GLU A 55 12.86 -11.29 -6.59
N PRO A 56 12.49 -11.05 -7.87
CA PRO A 56 12.19 -9.72 -8.34
C PRO A 56 10.90 -9.21 -7.68
N TYR A 57 10.82 -7.89 -7.45
CA TYR A 57 9.57 -7.27 -6.99
C TYR A 57 8.44 -7.54 -7.98
N HIS A 58 7.25 -7.85 -7.47
CA HIS A 58 6.09 -8.04 -8.32
C HIS A 58 5.79 -6.74 -9.08
N PRO A 59 5.57 -6.77 -10.40
CA PRO A 59 5.36 -5.56 -11.19
C PRO A 59 4.17 -4.72 -10.73
N GLY A 60 3.13 -5.36 -10.16
CA GLY A 60 2.01 -4.66 -9.54
C GLY A 60 2.41 -3.82 -8.32
N ASP A 61 3.31 -4.32 -7.48
CA ASP A 61 3.75 -3.59 -6.29
C ASP A 61 4.62 -2.39 -6.67
N LEU A 62 5.46 -2.54 -7.70
CA LEU A 62 6.20 -1.41 -8.29
C LEU A 62 5.25 -0.38 -8.89
N LEU A 63 4.18 -0.80 -9.58
CA LEU A 63 3.16 0.11 -10.12
C LEU A 63 2.45 0.87 -9.00
N LYS A 64 2.06 0.19 -7.91
CA LYS A 64 1.49 0.83 -6.71
C LYS A 64 2.46 1.89 -6.18
N MET A 65 3.73 1.57 -6.02
CA MET A 65 4.77 2.50 -5.53
C MET A 65 4.93 3.73 -6.44
N ILE A 66 4.91 3.55 -7.77
CA ILE A 66 4.97 4.67 -8.72
C ILE A 66 3.73 5.55 -8.57
N ILE A 67 2.53 4.97 -8.51
CA ILE A 67 1.28 5.72 -8.34
C ILE A 67 1.33 6.53 -7.04
N TYR A 68 1.74 5.91 -5.92
CA TYR A 68 1.90 6.61 -4.64
C TYR A 68 2.86 7.80 -4.74
N GLY A 69 3.97 7.66 -5.47
CA GLY A 69 4.95 8.72 -5.67
C GLY A 69 4.46 9.88 -6.54
N GLN A 70 3.46 9.65 -7.39
CA GLN A 70 2.89 10.67 -8.28
C GLN A 70 1.66 11.39 -7.68
N LEU A 71 1.13 10.89 -6.56
CA LEU A 71 0.00 11.55 -5.93
C LEU A 71 0.42 12.90 -5.36
N PRO A 72 -0.26 14.00 -5.74
CA PRO A 72 0.05 15.30 -5.17
C PRO A 72 -0.25 15.26 -3.66
N ASN A 73 0.57 15.97 -2.87
CA ASN A 73 0.54 16.00 -1.39
C ASN A 73 -0.79 16.52 -0.76
N VAL A 74 -1.87 16.61 -1.52
CA VAL A 74 -3.19 17.10 -1.09
C VAL A 74 -3.86 16.14 -0.08
N VAL A 75 -3.39 14.90 0.01
CA VAL A 75 -3.88 13.87 0.96
C VAL A 75 -2.96 13.76 2.21
N LYS A 76 -2.21 14.81 2.55
CA LYS A 76 -1.61 14.96 3.89
C LYS A 76 -2.39 16.02 4.67
N THR A 77 -3.62 15.73 5.04
CA THR A 77 -4.32 16.48 6.09
C THR A 77 -4.07 15.73 7.39
N TYR A 78 -3.03 16.16 8.12
CA TYR A 78 -2.87 15.89 9.54
C TYR A 78 -3.64 16.94 10.35
#